data_AF-A0AAP5YDU6-F1
#
_entry.id   AF-A0AAP5YDU6-F1
#
_cell.length_a   1.000
_cell.length_b   1.000
_cell.length_c   1.000
_cell.angle_alpha   90.00
_cell.angle_beta   90.00
_cell.angle_gamma   90.00
#
_symmetry.space_group_name_H-M   'P 1'
#
loop_
_entity.id
_entity.type
_entity.pdbx_description
1 polymer ?
#
loop_
_entity_poly.entity_id
_entity_poly.type
_entity_poly.pdbx_seq_one_letter_code
_entity_poly.pdbx_strand_id
1 'polypeptide(L)'
;QYVKVHTGHNCYVVEFDLRKGLADPVGQDHMNMNSNAVSLVNASDSGHIAGTVSNVQYQACEADSAAWNAIHDVPAVHSVYLYAGSMDRSTMGDMGATAPLNAPVAVANVNESQDEEGNTTYSYEFGYIGPGTYSIGYTCTAYIDTPDAHETSEDGFLIYQHYTPVDVVETELTTQDINPIL
;
A
#
# COMPACT_ATOMS: atom_id res chain seq x y z
N GLN A 1 -16.55 -12.16 7.14
CA GLN A 1 -16.09 -12.85 5.92
C GLN A 1 -15.71 -14.28 6.33
N TYR A 2 -16.09 -15.31 5.58
CA TYR A 2 -15.73 -16.69 5.91
C TYR A 2 -14.54 -17.12 5.04
N VAL A 3 -13.55 -17.76 5.66
CA VAL A 3 -12.41 -18.35 4.94
C VAL A 3 -12.85 -19.70 4.38
N LYS A 4 -12.62 -19.92 3.08
CA LYS A 4 -12.92 -21.18 2.43
C LYS A 4 -11.84 -22.21 2.78
N VAL A 5 -12.25 -23.37 3.26
CA VAL A 5 -11.38 -24.51 3.57
C VAL A 5 -11.65 -25.63 2.59
N HIS A 6 -10.63 -26.02 1.83
CA HIS A 6 -10.72 -27.10 0.85
C HIS A 6 -10.52 -28.46 1.52
N THR A 7 -11.10 -29.50 0.94
CA THR A 7 -10.82 -30.88 1.35
C THR A 7 -9.41 -31.27 0.92
N GLY A 8 -8.49 -31.48 1.87
CA GLY A 8 -7.10 -31.83 1.60
C GLY A 8 -6.12 -30.92 2.34
N HIS A 9 -4.98 -30.62 1.71
CA HIS A 9 -3.98 -29.72 2.25
C HIS A 9 -4.43 -28.26 2.04
N ASN A 10 -4.38 -27.45 3.09
CA ASN A 10 -4.67 -26.02 3.02
C ASN A 10 -3.44 -25.28 3.56
N CYS A 11 -2.96 -24.29 2.81
CA CYS A 11 -1.90 -23.38 3.25
C CYS A 11 -2.51 -22.01 3.48
N TYR A 12 -2.52 -21.53 4.72
CA TYR A 12 -3.00 -20.19 5.04
C TYR A 12 -1.86 -19.29 5.43
N VAL A 13 -1.91 -18.05 4.97
CA VAL A 13 -1.08 -16.96 5.45
C VAL A 13 -1.92 -16.07 6.34
N VAL A 14 -1.34 -15.72 7.48
CA VAL A 14 -1.87 -14.73 8.39
C VAL A 14 -1.09 -13.44 8.13
N GLU A 15 -1.80 -12.39 7.73
CA GLU A 15 -1.21 -11.08 7.55
C GLU A 15 -1.60 -10.18 8.70
N PHE A 16 -0.63 -9.44 9.24
CA PHE A 16 -0.83 -8.46 10.29
C PHE A 16 -0.58 -7.08 9.71
N ASP A 17 -1.62 -6.27 9.60
CA ASP A 17 -1.50 -4.86 9.23
C ASP A 17 -1.05 -4.06 10.46
N LEU A 18 0.27 -3.82 10.55
CA LEU A 18 0.84 -3.09 11.67
C LEU A 18 0.42 -1.61 11.71
N ARG A 19 0.04 -1.02 10.57
CA ARG A 19 -0.38 0.39 10.52
C ARG A 19 -1.70 0.60 11.24
N LYS A 20 -2.67 -0.32 11.05
CA LYS A 20 -3.98 -0.30 11.74
C LYS A 20 -4.00 -1.06 13.06
N GLY A 21 -3.09 -2.02 13.21
CA GLY A 21 -3.16 -3.00 14.27
C GLY A 21 -2.47 -2.59 15.56
N LEU A 22 -1.47 -1.72 15.52
CA LEU A 22 -0.67 -1.41 16.69
C LEU A 22 -1.28 -0.28 17.52
N ALA A 23 -1.47 -0.55 18.81
CA ALA A 23 -1.83 0.44 19.82
C ALA A 23 -0.73 0.51 20.88
N ASP A 24 -0.35 1.73 21.28
CA ASP A 24 0.65 1.97 22.33
C ASP A 24 -0.04 2.05 23.72
N PRO A 25 0.11 1.04 24.59
CA PRO A 25 -0.34 1.13 25.97
C PRO A 25 0.64 1.97 26.81
N VAL A 26 0.15 3.13 27.26
CA VAL A 26 0.93 4.08 28.09
C VAL A 26 1.65 3.39 29.25
N GLY A 27 2.97 3.53 29.28
CA GLY A 27 3.83 3.10 30.39
C GLY A 27 4.27 1.63 30.35
N GLN A 28 4.10 0.95 29.21
CA GLN A 28 4.57 -0.41 28.98
C GLN A 28 5.72 -0.43 27.96
N ASP A 29 6.49 -1.52 27.94
CA ASP A 29 7.57 -1.76 26.97
C ASP A 29 7.14 -2.62 25.76
N HIS A 30 5.84 -2.78 25.55
CA HIS A 30 5.25 -3.55 24.44
C HIS A 30 4.11 -2.79 23.78
N MET A 31 3.82 -3.14 22.52
CA MET A 31 2.65 -2.65 21.78
C MET A 31 1.54 -3.71 21.79
N ASN A 32 0.28 -3.27 21.83
CA ASN A 32 -0.88 -4.14 21.67
C ASN A 32 -1.22 -4.30 20.18
N MET A 33 -1.72 -5.47 19.80
CA MET A 33 -2.23 -5.76 18.46
C MET A 33 -3.76 -5.88 18.48
N ASN A 34 -4.44 -5.09 17.65
CA ASN A 34 -5.87 -5.19 17.44
C ASN A 34 -6.19 -6.42 16.57
N SER A 35 -7.09 -7.28 17.04
CA SER A 35 -7.51 -8.48 16.31
C SER A 35 -8.17 -8.18 14.95
N ASN A 36 -8.64 -6.95 14.75
CA ASN A 36 -9.25 -6.52 13.48
C ASN A 36 -8.22 -6.20 12.38
N ALA A 37 -6.93 -6.11 12.73
CA ALA A 37 -5.84 -5.90 11.78
C ALA A 37 -5.21 -7.22 11.30
N VAL A 38 -5.92 -8.34 11.50
CA VAL A 38 -5.47 -9.68 11.08
C VAL A 38 -6.31 -10.14 9.90
N SER A 39 -5.65 -10.44 8.78
CA SER A 39 -6.26 -11.04 7.61
C SER A 39 -5.80 -12.50 7.45
N LEU A 40 -6.66 -13.36 6.92
CA LEU A 40 -6.34 -14.76 6.67
C LEU A 40 -6.58 -15.06 5.19
N VAL A 41 -5.51 -15.43 4.48
CA VAL A 41 -5.56 -15.70 3.05
C VAL A 41 -5.17 -17.14 2.79
N ASN A 42 -5.92 -17.81 1.90
CA ASN A 42 -5.49 -19.11 1.39
C ASN A 42 -4.39 -18.91 0.34
N ALA A 43 -3.17 -19.31 0.67
CA ALA A 43 -2.00 -19.16 -0.20
C ALA A 43 -2.08 -19.97 -1.49
N SER A 44 -2.90 -21.03 -1.54
CA SER A 44 -3.07 -21.81 -2.78
C SER A 44 -3.83 -21.06 -3.87
N ASP A 45 -4.61 -20.04 -3.49
CA ASP A 45 -5.56 -19.34 -4.36
C ASP A 45 -5.20 -17.84 -4.46
N SER A 46 -3.97 -17.46 -4.10
CA SER A 46 -3.52 -16.06 -4.11
C SER A 46 -2.50 -15.79 -5.21
N GLY A 47 -2.57 -14.62 -5.83
CA GLY A 47 -1.53 -14.05 -6.68
C GLY A 47 -0.67 -13.04 -5.93
N HIS A 48 0.24 -12.42 -6.66
CA HIS A 48 1.16 -11.40 -6.18
C HIS A 48 1.12 -10.18 -7.10
N ILE A 49 1.31 -9.00 -6.56
CA ILE A 49 1.60 -7.80 -7.35
C ILE A 49 2.98 -7.30 -6.93
N ALA A 50 3.89 -7.07 -7.86
CA ALA A 50 5.13 -6.38 -7.57
C ALA A 50 5.52 -5.45 -8.71
N GLY A 51 6.39 -4.51 -8.42
CA GLY A 51 6.93 -3.63 -9.44
C GLY A 51 7.94 -2.67 -8.89
N THR A 52 8.40 -1.79 -9.77
CA THR A 52 9.34 -0.73 -9.43
C THR A 52 8.71 0.64 -9.60
N VAL A 53 9.13 1.58 -8.76
CA VAL A 53 8.88 3.01 -8.98
C VAL A 53 10.07 3.57 -9.74
N SER A 54 9.82 4.12 -10.91
CA SER A 54 10.89 4.75 -11.69
C SER A 54 11.50 5.92 -10.93
N ASN A 55 12.81 6.15 -11.09
CA ASN A 55 13.50 7.27 -10.45
C ASN A 55 12.87 8.63 -10.83
N VAL A 56 12.36 8.78 -12.05
CA VAL A 56 11.67 9.99 -12.50
C VAL A 56 10.38 10.22 -11.71
N GLN A 57 9.55 9.17 -11.55
CA GLN A 57 8.32 9.25 -10.76
C GLN A 57 8.59 9.49 -9.28
N TYR A 58 9.64 8.86 -8.76
CA TYR A 58 10.10 9.02 -7.38
C TYR A 58 10.43 10.48 -7.08
N GLN A 59 11.34 11.06 -7.87
CA GLN A 59 11.79 12.44 -7.72
C GLN A 59 10.69 13.47 -7.99
N ALA A 60 9.81 13.21 -8.96
CA ALA A 60 8.70 14.10 -9.26
C ALA A 60 7.75 14.24 -8.07
N CYS A 61 7.43 13.13 -7.39
CA CYS A 61 6.59 13.16 -6.20
C CYS A 61 7.21 14.00 -5.07
N GLU A 62 8.49 13.77 -4.78
CA GLU A 62 9.21 14.53 -3.74
C GLU A 62 9.28 16.02 -4.07
N ALA A 63 9.54 16.37 -5.34
CA ALA A 63 9.61 17.75 -5.80
C ALA A 63 8.28 18.48 -5.63
N ASP A 64 7.17 17.85 -6.03
CA ASP A 64 5.83 18.43 -5.92
C ASP A 64 5.36 18.52 -4.46
N SER A 65 5.87 17.63 -3.59
CA SER A 65 5.54 17.59 -2.16
C SER A 65 6.54 18.36 -1.27
N ALA A 66 7.56 19.00 -1.86
CA ALA A 66 8.68 19.59 -1.12
C ALA A 66 8.23 20.66 -0.11
N ALA A 67 7.20 21.44 -0.45
CA ALA A 67 6.65 22.46 0.45
C ALA A 67 6.05 21.84 1.71
N TRP A 68 5.33 20.72 1.57
CA TRP A 68 4.75 19.99 2.71
C TRP A 68 5.83 19.34 3.57
N ASN A 69 6.78 18.65 2.94
CA ASN A 69 7.88 18.01 3.67
C ASN A 69 8.70 19.02 4.48
N ALA A 70 8.92 20.22 3.94
CA ALA A 70 9.63 21.29 4.65
C ALA A 70 8.86 21.86 5.85
N ILE A 71 7.51 21.89 5.81
CA ILE A 71 6.68 22.36 6.93
C ILE A 71 6.78 21.40 8.12
N HIS A 72 6.83 20.10 7.85
CA HIS A 72 6.81 19.07 8.88
C HIS A 72 8.20 18.59 9.33
N ASP A 73 9.28 18.98 8.62
CA ASP A 73 10.65 18.53 8.85
C ASP A 73 10.77 16.99 8.85
N VAL A 74 10.01 16.35 7.94
CA VAL A 74 9.98 14.88 7.78
C VAL A 74 10.47 14.53 6.36
N PRO A 75 11.35 13.53 6.20
CA PRO A 75 11.69 13.01 4.88
C PRO A 75 10.46 12.44 4.18
N ALA A 76 10.45 12.45 2.84
CA ALA A 76 9.38 11.83 2.08
C ALA A 76 9.29 10.33 2.42
N VAL A 77 8.07 9.81 2.53
CA VAL A 77 7.80 8.39 2.81
C VAL A 77 6.96 7.84 1.69
N HIS A 78 7.55 6.91 0.95
CA HIS A 78 6.99 6.36 -0.27
C HIS A 78 6.22 5.08 0.01
N SER A 79 4.98 5.02 -0.46
CA SER A 79 4.13 3.83 -0.32
C SER A 79 3.18 3.69 -1.49
N VAL A 80 2.77 2.45 -1.72
CA VAL A 80 1.83 2.03 -2.73
C VAL A 80 0.60 1.48 -2.02
N TYR A 81 -0.58 1.91 -2.45
CA TYR A 81 -1.88 1.63 -1.87
C TYR A 81 -2.66 0.78 -2.88
N LEU A 82 -3.15 -0.38 -2.45
CA LEU A 82 -3.93 -1.29 -3.28
C LEU A 82 -5.41 -1.14 -2.95
N TYR A 83 -6.25 -0.95 -3.96
CA TYR A 83 -7.70 -0.82 -3.82
C TYR A 83 -8.40 -1.94 -4.57
N ALA A 84 -9.46 -2.50 -3.99
CA ALA A 84 -10.27 -3.50 -4.68
C ALA A 84 -11.15 -2.84 -5.77
N GLY A 85 -11.11 -3.41 -6.98
CA GLY A 85 -11.85 -2.92 -8.15
C GLY A 85 -11.12 -1.84 -8.93
N SER A 86 -11.68 -1.52 -10.10
CA SER A 86 -11.27 -0.37 -10.89
C SER A 86 -11.89 0.91 -10.34
N MET A 87 -11.09 1.93 -10.08
CA MET A 87 -11.57 3.21 -9.60
C MET A 87 -10.69 4.37 -10.06
N ASP A 88 -11.30 5.54 -10.20
CA ASP A 88 -10.61 6.78 -10.51
C ASP A 88 -9.81 7.27 -9.29
N ARG A 89 -8.67 7.94 -9.54
CA ARG A 89 -7.83 8.55 -8.50
C ARG A 89 -8.60 9.44 -7.53
N SER A 90 -9.62 10.16 -8.00
CA SER A 90 -10.44 11.07 -7.18
C SER A 90 -11.31 10.36 -6.13
N THR A 91 -11.42 9.03 -6.20
CA THR A 91 -12.20 8.21 -5.27
C THR A 91 -11.33 7.37 -4.33
N MET A 92 -10.01 7.48 -4.46
CA MET A 92 -9.02 6.81 -3.62
C MET A 92 -8.77 7.67 -2.38
N GLY A 93 -8.93 7.10 -1.20
CA GLY A 93 -8.54 7.70 0.08
C GLY A 93 -7.47 6.88 0.78
N ASP A 94 -6.91 7.41 1.86
CA ASP A 94 -5.93 6.73 2.71
C ASP A 94 -6.54 5.59 3.56
N MET A 95 -5.80 5.16 4.59
CA MET A 95 -6.21 4.07 5.47
C MET A 95 -7.45 4.36 6.30
N GLY A 96 -7.65 5.60 6.73
CA GLY A 96 -8.80 6.04 7.51
C GLY A 96 -9.99 6.52 6.65
N ALA A 97 -9.86 6.47 5.32
CA ALA A 97 -10.91 6.86 4.39
C ALA A 97 -12.24 6.11 4.63
N THR A 98 -13.34 6.87 4.54
CA THR A 98 -14.70 6.35 4.62
C THR A 98 -15.51 6.81 3.41
N ALA A 99 -16.67 6.20 3.19
CA ALA A 99 -17.56 6.56 2.09
C ALA A 99 -17.83 8.08 2.09
N PRO A 100 -17.69 8.76 0.93
CA PRO A 100 -17.72 8.21 -0.42
C PRO A 100 -16.37 7.75 -0.99
N LEU A 101 -15.26 7.92 -0.27
CA LEU A 101 -13.94 7.44 -0.69
C LEU A 101 -13.76 5.96 -0.37
N ASN A 102 -12.82 5.33 -1.05
CA ASN A 102 -12.44 3.94 -0.83
C ASN A 102 -11.13 3.91 -0.04
N ALA A 103 -11.11 3.19 1.08
CA ALA A 103 -9.88 2.84 1.77
C ALA A 103 -9.15 1.72 0.99
N PRO A 104 -7.81 1.67 1.04
CA PRO A 104 -7.05 0.57 0.45
C PRO A 104 -7.31 -0.73 1.21
N VAL A 105 -7.17 -1.85 0.50
CA VAL A 105 -7.19 -3.20 1.08
C VAL A 105 -5.82 -3.64 1.56
N ALA A 106 -4.75 -3.03 1.05
CA ALA A 106 -3.37 -3.26 1.48
C ALA A 106 -2.50 -2.04 1.17
N VAL A 107 -1.41 -1.85 1.93
CA VAL A 107 -0.42 -0.81 1.68
C VAL A 107 0.99 -1.40 1.76
N ALA A 108 1.78 -1.18 0.71
CA ALA A 108 3.17 -1.63 0.61
C ALA A 108 4.11 -0.43 0.69
N ASN A 109 5.19 -0.56 1.47
CA ASN A 109 6.26 0.43 1.44
C ASN A 109 7.06 0.29 0.14
N VAL A 110 7.54 1.42 -0.36
CA VAL A 110 8.55 1.41 -1.41
C VAL A 110 9.92 1.27 -0.75
N ASN A 111 10.61 0.18 -1.04
CA ASN A 111 11.91 -0.14 -0.49
C ASN A 111 13.01 0.27 -1.48
N GLU A 112 13.94 1.07 -1.00
CA GLU A 112 15.17 1.38 -1.70
C GLU A 112 16.18 0.23 -1.54
N SER A 113 16.79 -0.19 -2.65
CA SER A 113 17.88 -1.14 -2.68
C SER A 113 18.93 -0.68 -3.68
N GLN A 114 20.19 -1.03 -3.45
CA GLN A 114 21.30 -0.68 -4.32
C GLN A 114 22.05 -1.95 -4.71
N ASP A 115 22.35 -2.12 -6.00
CA ASP A 115 23.17 -3.23 -6.50
C ASP A 115 24.68 -2.99 -6.26
N GLU A 116 25.52 -3.97 -6.62
CA GLU A 116 26.97 -3.88 -6.44
C GLU A 116 27.61 -2.77 -7.30
N GLU A 117 26.95 -2.39 -8.39
CA GLU A 117 27.32 -1.33 -9.31
C GLU A 117 26.87 0.07 -8.86
N GLY A 118 26.07 0.16 -7.79
CA GLY A 118 25.58 1.42 -7.23
C GLY A 118 24.25 1.91 -7.83
N ASN A 119 23.57 1.11 -8.65
CA ASN A 119 22.27 1.47 -9.19
C ASN A 119 21.18 1.27 -8.13
N THR A 120 20.39 2.32 -7.92
CA THR A 120 19.28 2.30 -6.97
C THR A 120 17.99 1.80 -7.62
N THR A 121 17.33 0.85 -6.96
CA THR A 121 16.00 0.33 -7.33
C THR A 121 15.01 0.60 -6.21
N TYR A 122 13.88 1.21 -6.56
CA TYR A 122 12.75 1.43 -5.65
C TYR A 122 11.67 0.40 -5.95
N SER A 123 11.47 -0.57 -5.06
CA SER A 123 10.60 -1.73 -5.30
C SER A 123 9.45 -1.79 -4.29
N TYR A 124 8.32 -2.33 -4.71
CA TYR A 124 7.18 -2.61 -3.83
C TYR A 124 6.58 -3.97 -4.16
N GLU A 125 5.93 -4.57 -3.18
CA GLU A 125 5.26 -5.87 -3.33
C GLU A 125 4.01 -5.95 -2.47
N PHE A 126 2.96 -6.52 -3.04
CA PHE A 126 1.80 -7.07 -2.36
C PHE A 126 1.80 -8.58 -2.54
N GLY A 127 2.04 -9.29 -1.44
CA GLY A 127 1.95 -10.75 -1.40
C GLY A 127 0.53 -11.22 -1.09
N TYR A 128 0.20 -12.43 -1.52
CA TYR A 128 -1.02 -13.14 -1.12
C TYR A 128 -2.32 -12.34 -1.40
N ILE A 129 -2.41 -11.74 -2.59
CA ILE A 129 -3.60 -11.00 -3.03
C ILE A 129 -4.56 -11.97 -3.71
N GLY A 130 -5.84 -11.96 -3.33
CA GLY A 130 -6.86 -12.78 -3.99
C GLY A 130 -7.03 -12.38 -5.47
N PRO A 131 -7.34 -13.31 -6.38
CA PRO A 131 -7.55 -13.00 -7.79
C PRO A 131 -8.70 -12.00 -7.96
N GLY A 132 -8.56 -11.12 -8.94
CA GLY A 132 -9.54 -10.08 -9.21
C GLY A 132 -8.93 -8.83 -9.79
N THR A 133 -9.77 -7.83 -9.98
CA THR A 133 -9.38 -6.52 -10.51
C THR A 133 -9.12 -5.56 -9.37
N TYR A 134 -8.02 -4.83 -9.44
CA TYR A 134 -7.58 -3.85 -8.45
C TYR A 134 -7.22 -2.52 -9.12
N SER A 135 -6.97 -1.52 -8.28
CA SER A 135 -6.33 -0.26 -8.65
C SER A 135 -5.17 0.01 -7.70
N ILE A 136 -4.12 0.65 -8.21
CA ILE A 136 -2.95 1.04 -7.44
C ILE A 136 -2.90 2.57 -7.33
N GLY A 137 -2.68 3.08 -6.13
CA GLY A 137 -2.31 4.46 -5.86
C GLY A 137 -0.89 4.55 -5.31
N TYR A 138 -0.11 5.54 -5.73
CA TYR A 138 1.25 5.78 -5.27
C TYR A 138 1.35 7.17 -4.65
N THR A 139 2.05 7.27 -3.52
CA THR A 139 2.33 8.53 -2.83
C THR A 139 3.72 8.53 -2.18
N CYS A 140 4.25 9.74 -1.96
CA CYS A 140 5.47 10.02 -1.21
C CYS A 140 5.21 10.79 0.10
N THR A 141 3.93 11.03 0.44
CA THR A 141 3.51 11.67 1.69
C THR A 141 2.84 10.68 2.64
N ALA A 142 3.19 9.39 2.55
CA ALA A 142 2.58 8.33 3.35
C ALA A 142 2.84 8.44 4.86
N TYR A 143 3.71 9.35 5.31
CA TYR A 143 3.90 9.65 6.73
C TYR A 143 2.75 10.47 7.34
N ILE A 144 1.92 11.08 6.49
CA ILE A 144 0.75 11.87 6.90
C ILE A 144 -0.44 10.94 7.20
N ASP A 145 -0.50 9.79 6.52
CA ASP A 145 -1.57 8.78 6.69
C ASP A 145 -1.64 8.27 8.12
N THR A 146 -2.79 8.44 8.75
CA THR A 146 -3.10 7.90 10.06
C THR A 146 -4.11 6.75 9.94
N PRO A 147 -4.03 5.72 10.81
CA PRO A 147 -4.91 4.56 10.68
C PRO A 147 -6.39 4.84 10.96
N ASP A 148 -6.67 5.89 11.73
CA ASP A 148 -7.98 6.14 12.35
C ASP A 148 -8.69 7.39 11.79
N ALA A 149 -8.00 8.21 10.98
CA ALA A 149 -8.56 9.41 10.38
C ALA A 149 -8.20 9.48 8.90
N HIS A 150 -9.04 10.18 8.13
CA HIS A 150 -8.81 10.43 6.72
C HIS A 150 -8.16 11.80 6.56
N GLU A 151 -6.95 11.84 6.03
CA GLU A 151 -6.20 13.02 5.65
C GLU A 151 -6.44 13.38 4.18
N THR A 152 -6.67 14.66 3.93
CA THR A 152 -6.94 15.17 2.58
C THR A 152 -5.73 15.90 1.99
N SER A 153 -5.91 16.43 0.77
CA SER A 153 -4.92 17.32 0.16
C SER A 153 -4.66 18.58 0.97
N GLU A 154 -5.63 19.04 1.76
CA GLU A 154 -5.43 20.15 2.70
C GLU A 154 -4.53 19.79 3.88
N ASP A 155 -4.48 18.51 4.25
CA ASP A 155 -3.58 17.98 5.29
C ASP A 155 -2.21 17.55 4.74
N GLY A 156 -2.04 17.60 3.41
CA GLY A 156 -0.82 17.23 2.70
C GLY A 156 -0.80 15.78 2.18
N PHE A 157 -1.87 15.01 2.39
CA PHE A 157 -2.00 13.67 1.83
C PHE A 157 -2.65 13.70 0.44
N LEU A 158 -2.03 13.04 -0.53
CA LEU A 158 -2.68 12.73 -1.80
C LEU A 158 -2.11 11.47 -2.43
N ILE A 159 -2.95 10.79 -3.21
CA ILE A 159 -2.48 9.82 -4.19
C ILE A 159 -1.88 10.59 -5.37
N TYR A 160 -0.55 10.55 -5.47
CA TYR A 160 0.22 11.26 -6.49
C TYR A 160 -0.01 10.66 -7.88
N GLN A 161 0.08 9.34 -8.00
CA GLN A 161 -0.14 8.63 -9.27
C GLN A 161 -1.05 7.41 -9.06
N HIS A 162 -1.78 7.01 -10.11
CA HIS A 162 -2.64 5.82 -10.06
C HIS A 162 -2.57 4.99 -11.34
N TYR A 163 -2.87 3.69 -11.21
CA TYR A 163 -2.99 2.72 -12.30
C TYR A 163 -4.22 1.84 -12.10
N THR A 164 -5.01 1.69 -13.15
CA THR A 164 -6.25 0.93 -13.12
C THR A 164 -6.65 0.52 -14.55
N PRO A 165 -7.17 -0.70 -14.79
CA PRO A 165 -7.19 -1.84 -13.87
C PRO A 165 -5.81 -2.49 -13.70
N VAL A 166 -5.61 -3.18 -12.57
CA VAL A 166 -4.54 -4.15 -12.34
C VAL A 166 -5.18 -5.50 -12.03
N ASP A 167 -5.08 -6.45 -12.95
CA ASP A 167 -5.71 -7.76 -12.80
C ASP A 167 -4.74 -8.77 -12.16
N VAL A 168 -5.20 -9.41 -11.10
CA VAL A 168 -4.47 -10.45 -10.35
C VAL A 168 -5.04 -11.82 -10.72
N VAL A 169 -4.15 -12.72 -11.09
CA VAL A 169 -4.45 -14.12 -11.38
C VAL A 169 -3.85 -15.00 -10.27
N GLU A 170 -4.55 -16.08 -9.91
CA GLU A 170 -4.09 -17.02 -8.88
C GLU A 170 -2.72 -17.58 -9.23
N THR A 171 -1.83 -17.68 -8.23
CA THR A 171 -0.49 -18.26 -8.35
C THR A 171 0.47 -17.56 -9.33
N GLU A 172 0.08 -16.39 -9.85
CA GLU A 172 0.89 -15.59 -10.78
C GLU A 172 1.41 -14.31 -10.10
N LEU A 173 2.53 -13.82 -10.62
CA LEU A 173 3.03 -12.48 -10.33
C LEU A 173 2.52 -11.52 -11.41
N THR A 174 1.66 -10.59 -11.01
CA THR A 174 1.31 -9.43 -11.82
C THR A 174 2.38 -8.35 -11.63
N THR A 175 3.09 -8.01 -12.71
CA THR A 175 4.05 -6.90 -12.69
C THR A 175 3.36 -5.59 -13.05
N GLN A 176 3.46 -4.58 -12.17
CA GLN A 176 2.96 -3.23 -12.42
C GLN A 176 4.01 -2.19 -12.04
N ASP A 177 4.76 -1.68 -13.00
CA ASP A 177 5.70 -0.59 -12.75
C ASP A 177 4.98 0.76 -12.64
N ILE A 178 5.50 1.63 -11.77
CA ILE A 178 5.00 2.98 -11.51
C ILE A 178 5.92 3.97 -12.24
N ASN A 179 5.50 4.30 -13.47
CA ASN A 179 6.15 5.24 -14.38
C ASN A 179 5.29 6.49 -14.59
N PRO A 180 5.89 7.66 -14.87
CA PRO A 180 5.11 8.87 -15.19
C PRO A 180 4.05 8.61 -16.26
N ILE A 181 2.81 9.01 -15.97
CA ILE A 181 1.75 9.01 -16.96
C ILE A 181 1.84 10.34 -17.72
N LEU A 182 2.13 10.26 -19.01
CA LEU A 182 2.21 11.38 -19.94
C LEU A 182 0.83 11.85 -20.40
#